data_AF-C6HGA5-F1
#
_entry.id   AF-C6HGA5-F1
#
_cell.length_a   1.000
_cell.length_b   1.000
_cell.length_c   1.000
_cell.angle_alpha   90.00
_cell.angle_beta   90.00
_cell.angle_gamma   90.00
#
_symmetry.space_group_name_H-M   'P 1'
#
loop_
_entity.id
_entity.type
_entity.pdbx_description
1 polymer ?
#
loop_
_entity_poly.entity_id
_entity_poly.type
_entity_poly.pdbx_seq_one_letter_code
_entity_poly.pdbx_strand_id
1 'polypeptide(L)'
;MTLSVRGVVKLFRVVKREKELHRQILSFSISHDHRVVRIYGHYPVIDGNKTTYYRHPIHEFSFAALHGKEKWTSYKFVMGVYDDWAPSHFKRLCSAIDELPEIILDVSQQPEILPQSEPGFSESTGLSQGIEGVDVQGSSFTSVLEEEAQPSPPDSQVPPSGPPREIEGRSSEAFKLPQKRRK
;
A
#
# COMPACT_ATOMS: atom_id res chain seq x y z
N MET A 1 0.86 -2.12 8.68
CA MET A 1 0.88 -3.47 8.07
C MET A 1 0.61 -4.61 9.05
N THR A 2 0.89 -4.49 10.36
CA THR A 2 0.61 -5.58 11.31
C THR A 2 -0.85 -6.05 11.32
N LEU A 3 -1.82 -5.15 11.18
CA LEU A 3 -3.25 -5.50 11.14
C LEU A 3 -3.61 -6.38 9.92
N SER A 4 -3.12 -6.03 8.73
CA SER A 4 -3.38 -6.82 7.51
C SER A 4 -2.75 -8.21 7.60
N VAL A 5 -1.49 -8.29 8.03
CA VAL A 5 -0.79 -9.57 8.25
C VAL A 5 -1.51 -10.41 9.32
N ARG A 6 -2.04 -9.77 10.38
CA ARG A 6 -2.84 -10.45 11.41
C ARG A 6 -4.14 -11.02 10.85
N GLY A 7 -4.84 -10.30 9.97
CA GLY A 7 -6.03 -10.79 9.28
C GLY A 7 -5.76 -12.05 8.47
N VAL A 8 -4.70 -12.05 7.66
CA VAL A 8 -4.30 -13.22 6.86
C VAL A 8 -3.95 -14.42 7.78
N VAL A 9 -3.21 -14.19 8.87
CA VAL A 9 -2.91 -15.27 9.81
C VAL A 9 -4.17 -15.83 10.48
N LYS A 10 -5.14 -14.98 10.82
CA LYS A 10 -6.41 -15.45 11.38
C LYS A 10 -7.16 -16.34 10.39
N LEU A 11 -7.29 -15.93 9.13
CA LEU A 11 -7.90 -16.72 8.06
C LEU A 11 -7.25 -18.11 7.96
N PHE A 12 -5.92 -18.15 7.83
CA PHE A 12 -5.20 -19.41 7.62
C PHE A 12 -5.26 -20.33 8.85
N ARG A 13 -5.42 -19.77 10.06
CA ARG A 13 -5.64 -20.57 11.27
C ARG A 13 -7.01 -21.24 11.28
N VAL A 14 -8.06 -20.57 10.79
CA VAL A 14 -9.41 -21.16 10.70
C VAL A 14 -9.37 -22.43 9.84
N VAL A 15 -8.65 -22.39 8.73
CA VAL A 15 -8.46 -23.53 7.82
C VAL A 15 -7.25 -24.41 8.14
N LYS A 16 -6.60 -24.23 9.30
CA LYS A 16 -5.45 -25.05 9.77
C LYS A 16 -4.23 -25.08 8.82
N ARG A 17 -4.03 -24.01 8.05
CA ARG A 17 -2.94 -23.83 7.08
C ARG A 17 -1.91 -22.78 7.52
N GLU A 18 -1.88 -22.42 8.79
CA GLU A 18 -1.01 -21.34 9.29
C GLU A 18 0.49 -21.61 9.11
N LYS A 19 0.90 -22.88 8.96
CA LYS A 19 2.30 -23.25 8.65
C LYS A 19 2.79 -22.67 7.32
N GLU A 20 1.90 -22.46 6.35
CA GLU A 20 2.24 -21.84 5.05
C GLU A 20 2.71 -20.39 5.20
N LEU A 21 2.31 -19.73 6.27
CA LEU A 21 2.59 -18.32 6.50
C LEU A 21 3.87 -18.10 7.31
N HIS A 22 4.38 -19.12 7.99
CA HIS A 22 5.51 -18.98 8.90
C HIS A 22 6.74 -18.42 8.16
N ARG A 23 7.17 -17.23 8.58
CA ARG A 23 8.30 -16.48 8.01
C ARG A 23 8.17 -16.13 6.52
N GLN A 24 6.97 -16.16 5.98
CA GLN A 24 6.68 -15.65 4.63
C GLN A 24 6.33 -14.18 4.67
N ILE A 25 6.81 -13.41 3.69
CA ILE A 25 6.40 -12.01 3.54
C ILE A 25 4.95 -11.98 3.06
N LEU A 26 4.09 -11.37 3.87
CA LEU A 26 2.65 -11.27 3.63
C LEU A 26 2.21 -9.86 3.25
N SER A 27 3.06 -8.86 3.43
CA SER A 27 2.79 -7.51 2.95
C SER A 27 4.06 -6.67 2.92
N PHE A 28 4.00 -5.54 2.23
CA PHE A 28 5.09 -4.59 2.12
C PHE A 28 4.69 -3.23 2.68
N SER A 29 5.67 -2.45 3.14
CA SER A 29 5.47 -1.02 3.41
C SER A 29 6.64 -0.24 2.87
N ILE A 30 6.34 0.93 2.31
CA ILE A 30 7.33 1.89 1.87
C ILE A 30 7.14 3.15 2.71
N SER A 31 8.23 3.65 3.29
CA SER A 31 8.28 4.94 3.98
C SER A 31 9.35 5.80 3.34
N HIS A 32 9.13 7.10 3.26
CA HIS A 32 10.10 8.01 2.68
C HIS A 32 10.14 9.34 3.42
N ASP A 33 11.25 10.05 3.24
CA ASP A 33 11.41 11.46 3.59
C ASP A 33 11.80 12.25 2.32
N HIS A 34 12.31 13.47 2.49
CA HIS A 34 12.73 14.33 1.38
C HIS A 34 13.92 13.80 0.56
N ARG A 35 14.61 12.73 1.01
CA ARG A 35 15.81 12.19 0.34
C ARG A 35 15.88 10.67 0.28
N VAL A 36 15.32 9.96 1.26
CA VAL A 36 15.52 8.53 1.48
C VAL A 36 14.19 7.78 1.40
N VAL A 37 14.21 6.61 0.78
CA VAL A 37 13.12 5.63 0.75
C VAL A 37 13.58 4.39 1.50
N ARG A 38 12.68 3.81 2.30
CA ARG A 38 12.88 2.55 3.03
C ARG A 38 11.74 1.60 2.69
N ILE A 39 12.09 0.43 2.17
CA ILE A 39 11.17 -0.64 1.79
C ILE A 39 11.30 -1.77 2.80
N TYR A 40 10.16 -2.26 3.26
CA TYR A 40 10.11 -3.35 4.22
C TYR A 40 9.13 -4.43 3.83
N GLY A 41 9.47 -5.68 4.14
CA GLY A 41 8.56 -6.82 4.11
C GLY A 41 8.08 -7.15 5.52
N HIS A 42 6.80 -7.46 5.69
CA HIS A 42 6.20 -7.84 6.96
C HIS A 42 5.82 -9.30 6.95
N TYR A 43 6.21 -10.02 8.01
CA TYR A 43 6.04 -11.46 8.11
C TYR A 43 5.65 -11.89 9.53
N PRO A 44 4.86 -12.96 9.68
CA PRO A 44 4.59 -13.56 10.96
C PRO A 44 5.64 -14.63 11.31
N VAL A 45 5.93 -14.79 12.59
CA VAL A 45 6.56 -15.99 13.16
C VAL A 45 5.51 -16.68 14.01
N ILE A 46 5.17 -17.90 13.61
CA ILE A 46 4.10 -18.70 14.19
C ILE A 46 4.73 -19.85 14.97
N ASP A 47 4.41 -19.93 16.26
CA ASP A 47 4.87 -20.96 17.19
C ASP A 47 3.65 -21.49 17.96
N GLY A 48 3.09 -22.60 17.47
CA GLY A 48 1.79 -23.10 17.89
C GLY A 48 0.71 -22.01 17.84
N ASN A 49 0.09 -21.75 19.00
CA ASN A 49 -0.98 -20.76 19.14
C ASN A 49 -0.47 -19.31 19.18
N LYS A 50 0.83 -19.08 19.40
CA LYS A 50 1.41 -17.73 19.45
C LYS A 50 1.83 -17.28 18.05
N THR A 51 1.45 -16.05 17.70
CA THR A 51 1.99 -15.37 16.50
C THR A 51 2.61 -14.05 16.92
N THR A 52 3.83 -13.82 16.45
CA THR A 52 4.53 -12.53 16.55
C THR A 52 4.76 -11.97 15.15
N TYR A 53 4.77 -10.66 15.02
CA TYR A 53 4.83 -9.98 13.71
C TYR A 53 6.08 -9.13 13.65
N TYR A 54 6.83 -9.28 12.56
CA TYR A 54 8.10 -8.60 12.36
C TYR A 54 8.13 -7.91 11.01
N ARG A 55 9.08 -7.00 10.89
CA ARG A 55 9.40 -6.26 9.67
C ARG A 55 10.86 -6.50 9.32
N HIS A 56 11.13 -6.83 8.07
CA HIS A 56 12.48 -6.98 7.51
C HIS A 56 12.78 -5.82 6.56
N PRO A 57 13.87 -5.06 6.75
CA PRO A 57 14.34 -4.09 5.76
C PRO A 57 14.73 -4.83 4.48
N ILE A 58 14.06 -4.52 3.38
CA ILE A 58 14.37 -5.07 2.06
C ILE A 58 15.40 -4.18 1.38
N HIS A 59 15.16 -2.87 1.40
CA HIS A 59 16.06 -1.91 0.80
C HIS A 59 15.91 -0.52 1.42
N GLU A 60 17.00 0.21 1.52
CA GLU A 60 17.06 1.61 1.93
C GLU A 60 18.01 2.35 0.99
N PHE A 61 17.54 3.44 0.39
CA PHE A 61 18.29 4.17 -0.63
C PHE A 61 17.90 5.65 -0.68
N SER A 62 18.81 6.50 -1.17
CA SER A 62 18.50 7.90 -1.45
C SER A 62 18.16 8.11 -2.91
N PHE A 63 16.97 8.65 -3.18
CA PHE A 63 16.53 8.97 -4.54
C PHE A 63 17.08 10.32 -5.05
N ALA A 64 17.61 11.15 -4.14
CA ALA A 64 18.22 12.44 -4.47
C ALA A 64 19.75 12.35 -4.64
N ALA A 65 20.38 11.27 -4.18
CA ALA A 65 21.83 11.06 -4.31
C ALA A 65 22.22 10.60 -5.74
N LEU A 66 23.51 10.73 -6.05
CA LEU A 66 24.12 10.19 -7.29
C LEU A 66 23.35 10.57 -8.56
N HIS A 67 22.95 11.84 -8.67
CA HIS A 67 22.20 12.37 -9.82
C HIS A 67 20.88 11.61 -10.09
N GLY A 68 20.23 11.11 -9.04
CA GLY A 68 18.94 10.43 -9.16
C GLY A 68 19.02 9.00 -9.68
N LYS A 69 20.17 8.33 -9.54
CA LYS A 69 20.37 6.93 -9.97
C LYS A 69 19.24 5.98 -9.52
N GLU A 70 18.77 6.15 -8.28
CA GLU A 70 17.75 5.30 -7.65
C GLU A 70 16.33 5.89 -7.74
N LYS A 71 16.12 6.95 -8.54
CA LYS A 71 14.84 7.70 -8.59
C LYS A 71 13.63 6.80 -8.87
N TRP A 72 13.80 5.76 -9.69
CA TRP A 72 12.72 4.87 -10.13
C TRP A 72 12.64 3.54 -9.35
N THR A 73 13.49 3.33 -8.35
CA THR A 73 13.61 2.05 -7.67
C THR A 73 12.33 1.67 -6.91
N SER A 74 11.71 2.62 -6.21
CA SER A 74 10.44 2.38 -5.50
C SER A 74 9.30 2.05 -6.45
N TYR A 75 9.20 2.77 -7.58
CA TYR A 75 8.21 2.51 -8.62
C TYR A 75 8.37 1.09 -9.19
N LYS A 76 9.57 0.72 -9.62
CA LYS A 76 9.85 -0.63 -10.15
C LYS A 76 9.55 -1.73 -9.13
N PHE A 77 9.87 -1.48 -7.86
CA PHE A 77 9.53 -2.41 -6.79
C PHE A 77 8.01 -2.60 -6.66
N VAL A 78 7.23 -1.51 -6.63
CA VAL A 78 5.77 -1.59 -6.53
C VAL A 78 5.18 -2.29 -7.74
N MET A 79 5.64 -1.99 -8.96
CA MET A 79 5.20 -2.69 -10.17
C MET A 79 5.46 -4.20 -10.07
N GLY A 80 6.68 -4.61 -9.69
CA GLY A 80 6.98 -6.04 -9.47
C GLY A 80 6.13 -6.69 -8.38
N VAL A 81 5.75 -5.95 -7.32
CA VAL A 81 4.80 -6.46 -6.32
C VAL A 81 3.43 -6.73 -6.94
N TYR A 82 2.93 -5.85 -7.80
CA TYR A 82 1.62 -6.03 -8.44
C TYR A 82 1.62 -7.04 -9.59
N ASP A 83 2.72 -7.11 -10.35
CA ASP A 83 2.82 -7.98 -11.52
C ASP A 83 3.05 -9.44 -11.10
N ASP A 84 3.91 -9.68 -10.09
CA ASP A 84 4.32 -11.04 -9.70
C ASP A 84 3.72 -11.50 -8.37
N TRP A 85 3.89 -10.70 -7.31
CA TRP A 85 3.61 -11.16 -5.94
C TRP A 85 2.11 -11.11 -5.60
N ALA A 86 1.42 -10.03 -5.94
CA ALA A 86 0.03 -9.79 -5.57
C ALA A 86 -0.93 -10.82 -6.18
N PRO A 87 -0.79 -11.24 -7.46
CA PRO A 87 -1.66 -12.26 -8.04
C PRO A 87 -1.49 -13.62 -7.36
N SER A 88 -0.25 -14.00 -7.03
CA SER A 88 0.04 -15.22 -6.28
C SER A 88 -0.54 -15.17 -4.86
N HIS A 89 -0.35 -14.04 -4.17
CA HIS A 89 -0.91 -13.83 -2.84
C HIS A 89 -2.43 -13.88 -2.84
N PHE A 90 -3.07 -13.25 -3.82
CA PHE A 90 -4.53 -13.25 -4.00
C PHE A 90 -5.08 -14.66 -4.20
N LYS A 91 -4.49 -15.44 -5.12
CA LYS A 91 -4.87 -16.86 -5.33
C LYS A 91 -4.76 -17.68 -4.04
N ARG A 92 -3.72 -17.43 -3.24
CA ARG A 92 -3.53 -18.10 -1.96
C ARG A 92 -4.62 -17.71 -0.95
N LEU A 93 -5.05 -16.45 -0.93
CA LEU A 93 -6.17 -16.00 -0.10
C LEU A 93 -7.49 -16.64 -0.55
N CYS A 94 -7.80 -16.64 -1.85
CA CYS A 94 -8.99 -17.32 -2.40
C CYS A 94 -9.02 -18.80 -1.99
N SER A 95 -7.92 -19.53 -2.19
CA SER A 95 -7.82 -20.93 -1.78
C SER A 95 -8.11 -21.14 -0.29
N ALA A 96 -7.66 -20.24 0.60
CA ALA A 96 -7.97 -20.35 2.02
C ALA A 96 -9.43 -19.94 2.35
N ILE A 97 -10.05 -19.07 1.56
CA ILE A 97 -11.46 -18.69 1.70
C ILE A 97 -12.38 -19.82 1.23
N ASP A 98 -12.04 -20.48 0.12
CA ASP A 98 -12.82 -21.58 -0.45
C ASP A 98 -12.88 -22.81 0.47
N GLU A 99 -11.89 -22.95 1.37
CA GLU A 99 -11.83 -24.00 2.40
C GLU A 99 -12.47 -23.59 3.73
N LEU A 100 -13.04 -22.39 3.83
CA LEU A 100 -13.77 -22.02 5.04
C LEU A 100 -14.98 -22.95 5.21
N PRO A 101 -15.26 -23.39 6.46
CA PRO A 101 -16.52 -24.08 6.71
C PRO A 101 -17.68 -23.17 6.31
N GLU A 102 -18.81 -23.72 5.89
CA GLU A 102 -20.03 -22.94 5.68
C GLU A 102 -20.43 -22.28 7.00
N ILE A 103 -20.02 -21.02 7.17
CA ILE A 103 -20.44 -20.21 8.30
C ILE A 103 -21.84 -19.75 7.95
N ILE A 104 -22.85 -20.27 8.63
CA ILE A 104 -24.13 -19.58 8.74
C ILE A 104 -23.82 -18.30 9.51
N LEU A 105 -23.42 -17.25 8.77
CA LEU A 105 -23.32 -15.92 9.31
C LEU A 105 -24.75 -15.52 9.61
N ASP A 106 -25.13 -15.65 10.88
CA ASP A 106 -26.39 -15.14 11.40
C ASP A 106 -26.34 -13.61 11.36
N VAL A 107 -26.41 -13.07 10.14
CA VAL A 107 -26.70 -11.68 9.81
C VAL A 107 -28.22 -11.56 9.68
N SER A 108 -28.96 -12.32 10.48
CA SER A 108 -30.40 -12.16 10.62
C SER A 108 -30.67 -11.37 11.90
N GLN A 109 -30.90 -10.08 11.71
CA GLN A 109 -31.83 -9.28 12.50
C GLN A 109 -31.48 -9.16 13.99
N GLN A 110 -30.64 -8.19 14.33
CA GLN A 110 -30.92 -7.47 15.56
C GLN A 110 -32.22 -6.68 15.33
N PRO A 111 -33.29 -6.89 16.11
CA PRO A 111 -34.39 -5.94 16.09
C PRO A 111 -33.84 -4.63 16.65
N GLU A 112 -33.90 -3.56 15.86
CA GLU A 112 -33.82 -2.22 16.40
C GLU A 112 -35.03 -2.03 17.33
N ILE A 113 -34.84 -2.30 18.61
CA ILE A 113 -35.76 -1.83 19.64
C ILE A 113 -35.46 -0.34 19.80
N LEU A 114 -36.19 0.49 19.04
CA LEU A 114 -36.37 1.90 19.34
C LEU A 114 -37.12 2.03 20.67
N PRO A 115 -36.58 2.69 21.71
CA PRO A 115 -37.42 3.34 22.68
C PRO A 115 -37.83 4.68 22.08
N GLN A 116 -39.04 4.71 21.53
CA GLN A 116 -39.76 5.97 21.34
C GLN A 116 -40.01 6.59 22.71
N SER A 117 -39.45 7.77 22.95
CA SER A 117 -39.95 8.68 23.98
C SER A 117 -39.69 10.12 23.56
N GLU A 118 -40.72 10.73 22.96
CA GLU A 118 -41.05 12.15 23.01
C GLU A 118 -42.58 12.17 23.09
N PRO A 119 -43.22 13.02 23.92
CA PRO A 119 -43.12 14.46 23.68
C PRO A 119 -43.13 15.36 24.92
N GLY A 120 -42.32 16.42 24.91
CA GLY A 120 -42.42 17.53 25.86
C GLY A 120 -42.12 18.87 25.20
N PHE A 121 -43.14 19.48 24.57
CA PHE A 121 -43.13 20.85 24.07
C PHE A 121 -42.76 21.85 25.19
N SER A 122 -41.78 22.73 24.95
CA SER A 122 -41.73 24.03 25.65
C SER A 122 -41.02 25.07 24.79
N GLU A 123 -41.81 25.85 24.06
CA GLU A 123 -41.41 27.13 23.49
C GLU A 123 -41.41 28.18 24.62
N SER A 124 -40.29 28.88 24.78
CA SER A 124 -40.21 30.35 24.86
C SER A 124 -38.88 30.78 25.48
N THR A 125 -38.04 31.46 24.71
CA THR A 125 -37.70 32.88 24.92
C THR A 125 -36.68 33.31 23.87
N GLY A 126 -37.07 34.27 23.04
CA GLY A 126 -36.15 34.94 22.13
C GLY A 126 -35.28 35.95 22.87
N LEU A 127 -34.04 36.12 22.41
CA LEU A 127 -33.39 37.43 22.43
C LEU A 127 -32.34 37.51 21.33
N SER A 128 -32.59 38.45 20.42
CA SER A 128 -31.76 38.88 19.31
C SER A 128 -30.51 39.60 19.81
N GLN A 129 -29.37 39.39 19.12
CA GLN A 129 -28.38 40.44 18.84
C GLN A 129 -27.38 39.94 17.78
N GLY A 130 -27.44 40.55 16.60
CA GLY A 130 -26.40 40.44 15.58
C GLY A 130 -25.35 41.53 15.72
N ILE A 131 -24.17 41.28 15.13
CA ILE A 131 -23.16 42.21 14.59
C ILE A 131 -22.26 41.29 13.72
N GLU A 132 -22.37 41.29 12.38
CA GLU A 132 -21.47 42.00 11.42
C GLU A 132 -19.97 41.72 11.69
N GLY A 133 -19.19 41.01 10.88
CA GLY A 133 -18.95 41.15 9.45
C GLY A 133 -17.47 41.52 9.26
N VAL A 134 -16.61 40.60 8.78
CA VAL A 134 -15.30 40.95 8.20
C VAL A 134 -15.03 40.04 7.01
N ASP A 135 -15.12 40.66 5.85
CA ASP A 135 -14.76 40.16 4.53
C ASP A 135 -13.24 40.22 4.34
N VAL A 136 -12.62 39.13 3.86
CA VAL A 136 -11.25 39.14 3.33
C VAL A 136 -11.29 38.46 1.97
N GLN A 137 -11.50 39.30 0.97
CA GLN A 137 -11.36 39.00 -0.44
C GLN A 137 -9.88 39.01 -0.84
N GLY A 138 -9.45 38.00 -1.61
CA GLY A 138 -8.33 38.15 -2.54
C GLY A 138 -7.14 37.20 -2.35
N SER A 139 -7.13 36.11 -3.10
CA SER A 139 -5.88 35.60 -3.71
C SER A 139 -6.23 34.78 -4.96
N SER A 140 -6.32 35.47 -6.09
CA SER A 140 -6.27 34.87 -7.42
C SER A 140 -4.85 34.36 -7.68
N PHE A 141 -4.72 33.11 -8.12
CA PHE A 141 -3.44 32.52 -8.52
C PHE A 141 -3.27 32.74 -10.03
N THR A 142 -2.55 33.78 -10.42
CA THR A 142 -2.07 33.96 -11.80
C THR A 142 -0.61 34.40 -11.80
N SER A 143 0.26 33.56 -12.35
CA SER A 143 1.46 34.02 -13.05
C SER A 143 1.77 33.07 -14.20
N VAL A 144 1.47 33.55 -15.41
CA VAL A 144 2.06 33.15 -16.68
C VAL A 144 3.11 34.21 -16.98
N LEU A 145 4.32 33.81 -17.37
CA LEU A 145 5.24 34.63 -18.16
C LEU A 145 5.94 33.71 -19.18
N GLU A 146 5.72 34.01 -20.46
CA GLU A 146 6.50 33.59 -21.63
C GLU A 146 7.31 34.78 -22.18
N GLU A 147 8.09 34.51 -23.26
CA GLU A 147 8.92 35.34 -24.16
C GLU A 147 10.44 35.41 -23.86
N GLU A 148 11.38 35.24 -24.82
CA GLU A 148 11.30 35.05 -26.30
C GLU A 148 12.64 34.53 -26.91
N ALA A 149 12.50 33.88 -28.08
CA ALA A 149 13.31 33.78 -29.32
C ALA A 149 14.86 33.52 -29.42
N GLN A 150 15.17 32.34 -30.03
CA GLN A 150 16.11 31.89 -31.11
C GLN A 150 17.01 32.90 -31.90
N PRO A 151 18.12 32.49 -32.60
CA PRO A 151 18.14 31.45 -33.67
C PRO A 151 19.41 30.54 -33.86
N SER A 152 19.22 29.48 -34.66
CA SER A 152 20.18 28.48 -35.22
C SER A 152 20.80 28.96 -36.58
N PRO A 153 21.65 28.25 -37.41
CA PRO A 153 21.90 26.78 -37.61
C PRO A 153 23.38 26.43 -38.09
N PRO A 154 23.69 25.40 -38.94
CA PRO A 154 23.55 23.93 -38.88
C PRO A 154 24.87 23.12 -39.10
N ASP A 155 24.90 21.79 -38.87
CA ASP A 155 24.94 20.72 -39.91
C ASP A 155 25.51 19.33 -39.43
N SER A 156 24.82 18.26 -39.87
CA SER A 156 25.24 16.88 -40.25
C SER A 156 25.92 15.87 -39.28
N GLN A 157 25.27 14.69 -39.09
CA GLN A 157 25.69 13.33 -39.56
C GLN A 157 25.12 12.16 -38.68
N VAL A 158 24.67 11.09 -39.37
CA VAL A 158 24.14 9.78 -38.87
C VAL A 158 25.08 8.68 -39.42
N PRO A 159 25.43 7.55 -38.71
CA PRO A 159 24.85 6.19 -38.95
C PRO A 159 24.98 5.18 -37.73
N PRO A 160 24.94 3.81 -37.86
CA PRO A 160 23.76 2.93 -38.09
C PRO A 160 23.60 1.66 -37.16
N SER A 161 22.43 0.99 -37.21
CA SER A 161 22.06 -0.47 -37.11
C SER A 161 22.62 -1.50 -36.06
N GLY A 162 21.72 -2.33 -35.47
CA GLY A 162 21.97 -3.67 -34.85
C GLY A 162 20.72 -4.36 -34.19
N PRO A 163 20.55 -5.72 -34.14
CA PRO A 163 19.24 -6.41 -34.09
C PRO A 163 18.92 -7.14 -32.72
N PRO A 164 17.90 -8.04 -32.55
CA PRO A 164 16.96 -8.02 -31.42
C PRO A 164 17.33 -8.91 -30.22
N ARG A 165 16.78 -8.59 -29.03
CA ARG A 165 16.98 -9.34 -27.77
C ARG A 165 16.07 -10.58 -27.66
N GLU A 166 16.70 -11.71 -27.35
CA GLU A 166 16.10 -12.97 -26.90
C GLU A 166 15.41 -12.81 -25.54
N ILE A 167 14.27 -13.48 -25.38
CA ILE A 167 13.49 -13.55 -24.14
C ILE A 167 13.84 -14.87 -23.46
N GLU A 168 14.70 -14.83 -22.44
CA GLU A 168 14.87 -15.97 -21.53
C GLU A 168 13.87 -15.87 -20.36
N GLY A 169 13.12 -16.95 -20.18
CA GLY A 169 12.12 -17.11 -19.13
C GLY A 169 12.72 -17.06 -17.73
N ARG A 170 12.01 -16.41 -16.80
CA ARG A 170 12.42 -16.32 -15.40
C ARG A 170 11.47 -17.10 -14.52
N SER A 171 12.05 -18.12 -13.89
CA SER A 171 11.49 -19.02 -12.89
C SER A 171 10.86 -18.29 -11.69
N SER A 172 9.72 -18.81 -11.24
CA SER A 172 8.95 -18.38 -10.07
C SER A 172 9.51 -18.96 -8.77
N GLU A 173 10.64 -18.43 -8.28
CA GLU A 173 11.06 -18.69 -6.90
C GLU A 173 10.51 -17.63 -5.94
N ALA A 174 9.60 -18.07 -5.06
CA ALA A 174 9.03 -17.27 -4.00
C ALA A 174 10.12 -16.76 -3.03
N PHE A 175 9.95 -15.51 -2.56
CA PHE A 175 10.83 -14.80 -1.60
C PHE A 175 10.95 -15.52 -0.25
N LYS A 176 11.73 -16.60 -0.20
CA LYS A 176 12.09 -17.32 1.03
C LYS A 176 13.36 -16.71 1.62
N LEU A 177 13.32 -16.39 2.92
CA LEU A 177 14.51 -15.93 3.65
C LEU A 177 15.51 -17.08 3.87
N PRO A 178 16.83 -16.82 3.79
CA PRO A 178 17.85 -17.81 4.12
C PRO A 178 17.80 -18.20 5.61
N GLN A 179 17.93 -19.50 5.89
CA GLN A 179 18.05 -20.01 7.27
C GLN A 179 19.48 -19.76 7.79
N LYS A 180 19.62 -18.98 8.87
CA LYS A 180 20.90 -18.87 9.59
C LYS A 180 21.25 -20.22 10.22
N ARG A 181 22.36 -20.82 9.78
CA ARG A 181 23.01 -21.94 10.48
C ARG A 181 23.49 -21.46 11.85
N ARG A 182 23.00 -22.08 12.92
CA ARG A 182 23.59 -21.95 14.26
C ARG A 182 24.95 -22.67 14.23
N LYS A 183 26.00 -21.96 14.64
CA LYS A 183 27.28 -22.57 15.04
C LYS A 183 27.12 -23.12 16.45
#